data_AF-A0AB35W4F6-F1
#
_entry.id   AF-A0AB35W4F6-F1
#
_cell.length_a   1.000
_cell.length_b   1.000
_cell.length_c   1.000
_cell.angle_alpha   90.00
_cell.angle_beta   90.00
_cell.angle_gamma   90.00
#
_symmetry.space_group_name_H-M   'P 1'
#
loop_
_entity.id
_entity.type
_entity.pdbx_description
1 polymer ?
#
loop_
_entity_poly.entity_id
_entity_poly.type
_entity_poly.pdbx_seq_one_letter_code
_entity_poly.pdbx_strand_id
1 'polypeptide(L)'
;MMKLTNLLEEFHGTQAEYLDIVNYEIARENICSYIFLLSRISQNAEPTEKMQMESKIEDLIYYRDNLQIEDIENIQKILNKLIPEYKAEQEKQRAKKN
;
A
#
# COMPACT_ATOMS: atom_id res chain seq x y z
N MET A 1 -23.35 -9.54 21.72
CA MET A 1 -21.97 -9.32 21.27
C MET A 1 -21.58 -10.55 20.47
N MET A 2 -21.45 -10.42 19.15
CA MET A 2 -21.14 -11.54 18.26
C MET A 2 -19.69 -11.97 18.51
N LYS A 3 -19.44 -13.27 18.71
CA LYS A 3 -18.08 -13.79 18.84
C LYS A 3 -17.40 -13.75 17.47
N LEU A 4 -16.12 -13.38 17.43
CA LEU A 4 -15.31 -13.31 16.20
C LEU A 4 -15.39 -14.60 15.38
N THR A 5 -15.53 -15.74 16.07
CA THR A 5 -15.71 -17.08 15.48
C THR A 5 -16.95 -17.20 14.59
N ASN A 6 -18.04 -16.53 14.97
CA ASN A 6 -19.31 -16.62 14.26
C ASN A 6 -19.31 -15.75 12.99
N LEU A 7 -18.51 -14.68 12.99
CA LEU A 7 -18.29 -13.87 11.79
C LEU A 7 -17.51 -14.68 10.75
N LEU A 8 -16.46 -15.38 11.19
CA LEU A 8 -15.63 -16.22 10.32
C LEU A 8 -16.41 -17.36 9.65
N GLU A 9 -17.40 -17.94 10.35
CA GLU A 9 -18.26 -18.99 9.80
C GLU A 9 -19.22 -18.48 8.71
N GLU A 10 -19.74 -17.24 8.83
CA GLU A 10 -20.60 -16.64 7.80
C GLU A 10 -19.85 -16.27 6.51
N PHE A 11 -18.53 -16.06 6.59
CA PHE A 11 -17.68 -15.73 5.44
C PHE A 11 -17.28 -16.95 4.58
N HIS A 12 -17.69 -18.17 4.94
CA HIS A 12 -17.35 -19.41 4.21
C HIS A 12 -17.85 -19.48 2.74
N GLY A 13 -18.53 -18.45 2.21
CA GLY A 13 -18.86 -18.31 0.79
C GLY A 13 -17.76 -17.74 -0.11
N THR A 14 -16.69 -17.16 0.46
CA THR A 14 -15.55 -16.60 -0.29
C THR A 14 -14.29 -16.86 0.52
N GLN A 15 -13.63 -17.98 0.24
CA GLN A 15 -12.59 -18.53 1.11
C GLN A 15 -11.23 -17.85 0.87
N ALA A 16 -11.12 -16.56 1.20
CA ALA A 16 -9.80 -15.94 1.41
C ALA A 16 -9.21 -16.51 2.71
N GLU A 17 -7.97 -17.01 2.66
CA GLU A 17 -7.31 -17.48 3.87
C GLU A 17 -6.99 -16.31 4.79
N TYR A 18 -6.88 -16.55 6.10
CA TYR A 18 -6.46 -15.51 7.05
C TYR A 18 -5.16 -14.82 6.60
N LEU A 19 -4.23 -15.58 6.02
CA LEU A 19 -2.99 -15.05 5.47
C LEU A 19 -3.22 -14.07 4.31
N ASP A 20 -4.20 -14.34 3.45
CA ASP A 20 -4.55 -13.46 2.33
C ASP A 20 -5.12 -12.13 2.83
N ILE A 21 -5.99 -12.17 3.85
CA ILE A 21 -6.52 -10.97 4.51
C ILE A 21 -5.38 -10.13 5.08
N VAL A 22 -4.47 -10.77 5.82
CA VAL A 22 -3.32 -10.08 6.42
C VAL A 22 -2.43 -9.45 5.35
N ASN A 23 -2.10 -10.20 4.30
CA ASN A 23 -1.25 -9.71 3.22
C ASN A 23 -1.89 -8.56 2.44
N TYR A 24 -3.20 -8.65 2.19
CA TYR A 24 -3.99 -7.60 1.55
C TYR A 24 -3.97 -6.30 2.38
N GLU A 25 -4.25 -6.39 3.68
CA GLU A 25 -4.25 -5.21 4.56
C GLU A 25 -2.84 -4.61 4.68
N ILE A 26 -1.79 -5.43 4.78
CA ILE A 26 -0.40 -4.96 4.74
C ILE A 26 -0.11 -4.22 3.43
N ALA A 27 -0.52 -4.78 2.28
CA ALA A 27 -0.30 -4.16 0.98
C ALA A 27 -1.01 -2.80 0.87
N ARG A 28 -2.28 -2.71 1.28
CA ARG A 28 -3.04 -1.44 1.25
C ARG A 28 -2.45 -0.38 2.15
N GLU A 29 -2.08 -0.73 3.37
CA GLU A 29 -1.49 0.23 4.31
C GLU A 29 -0.15 0.78 3.80
N ASN A 30 0.67 -0.06 3.16
CA ASN A 30 1.93 0.39 2.58
C ASN A 30 1.73 1.31 1.37
N ILE A 31 0.72 1.05 0.52
CA ILE A 31 0.38 1.97 -0.56
C ILE A 31 -0.04 3.34 0.02
N CYS A 32 -0.93 3.35 1.01
CA CYS A 32 -1.36 4.57 1.70
C CYS A 32 -0.17 5.35 2.31
N SER A 33 0.71 4.65 3.00
CA SER A 33 1.93 5.22 3.59
C SER A 33 2.86 5.81 2.54
N TYR A 34 3.01 5.14 1.39
CA TYR A 34 3.87 5.64 0.32
C TYR A 34 3.28 6.89 -0.36
N ILE A 35 1.97 6.90 -0.63
CA ILE A 35 1.25 8.08 -1.11
C ILE A 35 1.50 9.26 -0.18
N PHE A 36 1.34 9.04 1.13
CA PHE A 36 1.55 10.09 2.14
C PHE A 36 3.00 10.62 2.14
N LEU A 37 3.98 9.72 2.05
CA LEU A 37 5.40 10.10 1.96
C LEU A 37 5.67 10.95 0.73
N LEU A 38 5.25 10.49 -0.46
CA LEU A 38 5.45 11.21 -1.72
C LEU A 38 4.77 12.57 -1.71
N SER A 39 3.53 12.64 -1.19
CA SER A 39 2.78 13.89 -1.06
C SER A 39 3.48 14.92 -0.19
N ARG A 40 4.20 14.47 0.84
CA ARG A 40 5.00 15.34 1.71
C ARG A 40 6.29 15.81 1.01
N ILE A 41 6.94 14.94 0.25
CA ILE A 41 8.16 15.28 -0.48
C ILE A 41 7.83 16.28 -1.61
N SER A 42 6.75 16.04 -2.36
CA SER A 42 6.36 16.83 -3.53
C SER A 42 6.07 18.30 -3.20
N GLN A 43 5.69 18.63 -1.95
CA GLN A 43 5.48 20.00 -1.50
C GLN A 43 6.72 20.89 -1.62
N ASN A 44 7.92 20.30 -1.53
CA ASN A 44 9.19 21.03 -1.58
C ASN A 44 10.08 20.59 -2.77
N ALA A 45 9.53 19.82 -3.70
CA ALA A 45 10.26 19.32 -4.86
C ALA A 45 10.26 20.33 -6.01
N GLU A 46 11.29 20.28 -6.85
CA GLU A 46 11.33 21.08 -8.09
C GLU A 46 10.17 20.68 -9.02
N PRO A 47 9.68 21.59 -9.90
CA PRO A 47 8.48 21.34 -10.71
C PRO A 47 8.47 20.01 -11.48
N THR A 48 9.60 19.64 -12.09
CA THR A 48 9.74 18.39 -12.84
C THR A 48 9.66 17.15 -11.94
N GLU A 49 10.33 17.18 -10.78
CA GLU A 49 10.29 16.09 -9.81
C GLU A 49 8.91 15.97 -9.17
N LYS A 50 8.27 17.10 -8.89
CA LYS A 50 6.91 17.18 -8.40
C LYS A 50 5.92 16.50 -9.35
N MET A 51 5.98 16.81 -10.65
CA MET A 51 5.12 16.16 -11.65
C MET A 51 5.30 14.64 -11.68
N GLN A 52 6.54 14.16 -11.57
CA GLN A 52 6.82 12.71 -11.52
C GLN A 52 6.25 12.07 -10.24
N MET A 53 6.37 12.74 -9.10
CA MET A 53 5.80 12.27 -7.84
C MET A 53 4.27 12.25 -7.87
N GLU A 54 3.63 13.29 -8.43
CA GLU A 54 2.18 13.39 -8.57
C GLU A 54 1.63 12.30 -9.47
N SER A 55 2.25 12.06 -10.64
CA SER A 55 1.89 10.94 -11.52
C SER A 55 2.02 9.60 -10.79
N LYS A 56 3.09 9.39 -10.02
CA LYS A 56 3.23 8.17 -9.22
C LYS A 56 2.17 8.04 -8.12
N ILE A 57 1.78 9.16 -7.50
CA ILE A 57 0.70 9.17 -6.50
C ILE A 57 -0.63 8.77 -7.14
N GLU A 58 -0.94 9.25 -8.34
CA GLU A 58 -2.15 8.87 -9.09
C GLU A 58 -2.17 7.36 -9.38
N ASP A 59 -1.05 6.80 -9.85
CA ASP A 59 -0.92 5.36 -10.06
C ASP A 59 -1.17 4.58 -8.76
N LEU A 60 -0.57 5.02 -7.64
CA LEU A 60 -0.73 4.37 -6.34
C LEU A 60 -2.18 4.45 -5.83
N ILE A 61 -2.87 5.58 -6.04
CA ILE A 61 -4.29 5.73 -5.70
C ILE A 61 -5.11 4.75 -6.53
N TYR A 62 -4.87 4.67 -7.84
CA TYR A 62 -5.54 3.72 -8.72
C TYR A 62 -5.34 2.28 -8.24
N TYR A 63 -4.11 1.88 -7.92
CA TYR A 63 -3.84 0.54 -7.39
C TYR A 63 -4.57 0.29 -6.06
N ARG A 64 -4.56 1.25 -5.13
CA ARG A 64 -5.22 1.10 -3.82
C ARG A 64 -6.74 0.96 -3.93
N ASP A 65 -7.34 1.70 -4.85
CA ASP A 65 -8.79 1.76 -5.04
C ASP A 65 -9.32 0.51 -5.78
N ASN A 66 -8.48 -0.13 -6.59
CA ASN A 66 -8.84 -1.31 -7.38
C ASN A 66 -8.27 -2.63 -6.83
N LEU A 67 -7.41 -2.61 -5.81
CA LEU A 67 -6.86 -3.83 -5.22
C LEU A 67 -7.96 -4.60 -4.48
N GLN A 68 -8.19 -5.84 -4.87
CA GLN A 68 -9.08 -6.78 -4.17
C GLN A 68 -8.27 -7.80 -3.38
N ILE A 69 -8.90 -8.46 -2.41
CA ILE A 69 -8.24 -9.48 -1.59
C ILE A 69 -7.88 -10.71 -2.42
N GLU A 70 -8.65 -11.00 -3.47
CA GLU A 70 -8.44 -12.09 -4.40
C GLU A 70 -7.27 -11.81 -5.37
N ASP A 71 -6.77 -10.57 -5.46
CA ASP A 71 -5.66 -10.19 -6.34
C ASP A 71 -4.29 -10.59 -5.78
N ILE A 72 -4.14 -11.87 -5.42
CA ILE A 72 -2.97 -12.43 -4.72
C ILE A 72 -1.67 -12.06 -5.45
N GLU A 73 -1.64 -12.15 -6.78
CA GLU A 73 -0.44 -11.79 -7.55
C GLU A 73 -0.04 -10.32 -7.39
N ASN A 74 -1.01 -9.40 -7.39
CA ASN A 74 -0.74 -7.97 -7.26
C ASN A 74 -0.39 -7.61 -5.82
N ILE A 75 -1.04 -8.24 -4.84
CA ILE A 75 -0.65 -8.17 -3.43
C ILE A 75 0.82 -8.58 -3.29
N GLN A 76 1.21 -9.73 -3.84
CA GLN A 76 2.60 -10.18 -3.79
C GLN A 76 3.57 -9.25 -4.52
N LYS A 77 3.18 -8.64 -5.64
CA LYS A 77 4.01 -7.61 -6.31
C LYS A 77 4.20 -6.39 -5.40
N ILE A 78 3.15 -5.93 -4.73
CA ILE A 78 3.23 -4.81 -3.78
C ILE A 78 4.19 -5.16 -2.64
N LEU A 79 4.01 -6.33 -2.02
CA LEU A 79 4.84 -6.80 -0.90
C LEU A 79 6.33 -6.91 -1.29
N ASN A 80 6.62 -7.47 -2.47
CA ASN A 80 7.99 -7.80 -2.87
C ASN A 80 8.72 -6.66 -3.59
N LYS A 81 8.00 -5.69 -4.18
CA LYS A 81 8.62 -4.61 -4.97
C LYS A 81 8.32 -3.23 -4.40
N LEU A 82 7.04 -2.93 -4.21
CA LEU A 82 6.62 -1.58 -3.84
C LEU A 82 6.99 -1.23 -2.40
N ILE A 83 6.83 -2.17 -1.46
CA ILE A 83 7.22 -1.97 -0.05
C ILE A 83 8.74 -1.70 0.09
N PRO A 84 9.63 -2.52 -0.50
CA PRO A 84 11.07 -2.20 -0.50
C PRO A 84 11.40 -0.84 -1.09
N GLU A 85 10.75 -0.45 -2.20
CA GLU A 85 10.95 0.86 -2.81
C GLU A 85 10.54 1.99 -1.87
N TYR A 86 9.35 1.90 -1.25
CA TYR A 86 8.88 2.84 -0.25
C TYR A 86 9.87 2.98 0.91
N LYS A 87 10.35 1.87 1.47
CA LYS A 87 11.33 1.88 2.57
C LYS A 87 12.62 2.57 2.16
N ALA A 88 13.18 2.21 0.99
CA ALA A 88 14.38 2.86 0.48
C ALA A 88 14.20 4.37 0.33
N GLU A 89 13.04 4.84 -0.15
CA GLU A 89 12.76 6.27 -0.23
C GLU A 89 12.63 6.91 1.16
N GLN A 90 11.96 6.25 2.10
CA GLN A 90 11.87 6.70 3.49
C GLN A 90 13.26 6.84 4.13
N GLU A 91 14.15 5.87 3.95
CA GLU A 91 15.54 5.90 4.42
C GLU A 91 16.30 7.09 3.83
N LYS A 92 16.19 7.35 2.52
CA LYS A 92 16.82 8.52 1.88
C LYS A 92 16.35 9.83 2.51
N GLN A 93 15.05 9.95 2.79
CA GLN A 93 14.50 11.16 3.42
C GLN A 93 14.95 11.32 4.88
N ARG A 94 15.16 10.21 5.61
CA ARG A 94 15.76 10.25 6.95
C ARG A 94 17.22 10.71 6.90
N ALA A 95 17.99 10.21 5.93
CA ALA A 95 19.39 10.58 5.77
C ALA A 95 19.57 12.07 5.42
N LYS A 96 18.67 12.67 4.62
CA LYS A 96 18.70 14.11 4.27
C LYS A 96 18.42 15.05 5.45
N LYS A 97 17.86 14.54 6.56
CA LYS A 97 17.52 15.34 7.75
C LYS A 97 18.60 15.34 8.83
N ASN A 98 19.58 14.44 8.73
CA ASN A 98 20.73 14.34 9.64
C ASN A 98 21.96 15.00 9.02
#